data_AF-A0A2G6PZ49-F1
#
_entry.id   AF-A0A2G6PZ49-F1
#
_cell.length_a   1.000
_cell.length_b   1.000
_cell.length_c   1.000
_cell.angle_alpha   90.00
_cell.angle_beta   90.00
_cell.angle_gamma   90.00
#
_symmetry.space_group_name_H-M   'P 1'
#
loop_
_entity.id
_entity.type
_entity.pdbx_description
1 polymer ?
#
loop_
_entity_poly.entity_id
_entity_poly.type
_entity_poly.pdbx_seq_one_letter_code
_entity_poly.pdbx_strand_id
1 'polypeptide(L)'
;MPEVSGVTSGFGFTYDEPKTNELGQEAFLNLLTTQLQYQDPLNPQSDTEFIAQLAQFSSLEQLRSVNANLDTIELYQISLNNSNALHLVGKEVNISDAMMEHEVGQTHEVKYTVPAGAETITVTVHDENGREVYTQELDGTEPGESEFIWQGVNTDGEPVADGTYTISVKAFDGDGNSIDLNVLQRRKVDGLAYENGQILLIVGDRKLPIDGVSEVFGGSSSSAFGGLKASTSFKNDYQTAYQPGLLERAYRR
;
A
#
# COMPACT_ATOMS: atom_id res chain seq x y z
N MET A 1 -46.20 33.50 -39.28
CA MET A 1 -46.13 33.76 -37.83
C MET A 1 -47.04 32.75 -37.14
N PRO A 2 -46.74 32.28 -35.92
CA PRO A 2 -45.66 31.35 -35.57
C PRO A 2 -46.21 30.13 -34.78
N GLU A 3 -45.42 29.08 -34.61
CA GLU A 3 -45.57 28.22 -33.42
C GLU A 3 -44.24 28.09 -32.68
N VAL A 4 -44.39 27.87 -31.39
CA VAL A 4 -43.57 28.36 -30.28
C VAL A 4 -42.60 27.29 -29.79
N SER A 5 -41.58 27.79 -29.10
CA SER A 5 -40.42 27.11 -28.55
C SER A 5 -40.68 26.42 -27.21
N GLY A 6 -39.84 25.43 -26.90
CA GLY A 6 -39.54 24.93 -25.55
C GLY A 6 -40.13 23.54 -25.23
N VAL A 7 -39.45 22.56 -24.64
CA VAL A 7 -38.13 22.47 -23.97
C VAL A 7 -37.76 20.98 -23.95
N THR A 8 -36.53 20.62 -24.31
CA THR A 8 -35.89 19.38 -23.87
C THR A 8 -34.39 19.63 -23.68
N SER A 9 -34.02 19.88 -22.43
CA SER A 9 -32.67 19.78 -21.88
C SER A 9 -32.58 18.38 -21.28
N GLY A 10 -31.55 17.56 -21.43
CA GLY A 10 -30.17 17.76 -21.83
C GLY A 10 -29.34 16.82 -20.96
N PHE A 11 -28.74 15.77 -21.55
CA PHE A 11 -27.60 15.00 -21.03
C PHE A 11 -27.12 14.11 -22.18
N GLY A 12 -26.51 14.74 -23.19
CA GLY A 12 -25.70 14.04 -24.18
C GLY A 12 -24.25 14.15 -23.74
N PHE A 13 -23.64 13.03 -23.32
CA PHE A 13 -22.19 12.94 -23.21
C PHE A 13 -21.63 13.01 -24.63
N THR A 14 -21.28 14.21 -25.08
CA THR A 14 -20.40 14.37 -26.23
C THR A 14 -19.02 13.94 -25.76
N TYR A 15 -18.63 12.72 -26.11
CA TYR A 15 -17.22 12.35 -26.10
C TYR A 15 -16.51 13.31 -27.05
N ASP A 16 -15.78 14.27 -26.50
CA ASP A 16 -14.84 15.07 -27.26
C ASP A 16 -13.70 14.12 -27.65
N GLU A 17 -13.85 13.53 -28.83
CA GLU A 17 -12.81 12.72 -29.44
C GLU A 17 -11.56 13.61 -29.53
N PRO A 18 -10.42 13.22 -28.94
CA PRO A 18 -9.21 14.02 -29.04
C PRO A 18 -8.87 14.10 -30.53
N LYS A 19 -9.09 15.26 -31.14
CA LYS A 19 -8.70 15.50 -32.53
C LYS A 19 -7.20 15.34 -32.60
N THR A 20 -6.78 14.16 -33.00
CA THR A 20 -5.39 13.83 -33.29
C THR A 20 -4.92 14.80 -34.35
N ASN A 21 -3.71 15.30 -34.13
CA ASN A 21 -3.07 16.38 -34.87
C ASN A 21 -2.63 15.95 -36.29
N GLU A 22 -3.38 15.06 -36.94
CA GLU A 22 -3.20 14.66 -38.34
C GLU A 22 -3.21 15.90 -39.25
N LEU A 23 -4.00 16.93 -38.89
CA LEU A 23 -4.05 18.20 -39.61
C LEU A 23 -2.70 18.94 -39.68
N GLY A 24 -1.88 18.91 -38.63
CA GLY A 24 -0.59 19.63 -38.61
C GLY A 24 0.48 18.97 -39.48
N GLN A 25 0.50 17.63 -39.49
CA GLN A 25 1.46 16.85 -40.27
C GLN A 25 1.08 16.78 -41.76
N GLU A 26 -0.21 16.68 -42.09
CA GLU A 26 -0.70 16.72 -43.48
C GLU A 26 -0.58 18.11 -44.10
N ALA A 27 -0.86 19.18 -43.34
CA ALA A 27 -0.62 20.55 -43.80
C ALA A 27 0.89 20.79 -44.03
N PHE A 28 1.75 20.24 -43.19
CA PHE A 28 3.21 20.27 -43.34
C PHE A 28 3.70 19.54 -44.59
N LEU A 29 3.25 18.31 -44.84
CA LEU A 29 3.65 17.53 -46.03
C LEU A 29 3.15 18.19 -47.34
N ASN A 30 1.98 18.82 -47.32
CA ASN A 30 1.49 19.61 -48.44
C ASN A 30 2.33 20.86 -48.68
N LEU A 31 2.72 21.59 -47.62
CA LEU A 31 3.56 22.78 -47.74
C LEU A 31 4.97 22.43 -48.24
N LEU A 32 5.56 21.35 -47.75
CA LEU A 32 6.86 20.83 -48.20
C LEU A 32 6.83 20.41 -49.68
N THR A 33 5.77 19.73 -50.10
CA THR A 33 5.59 19.28 -51.48
C THR A 33 5.36 20.46 -52.43
N THR A 34 4.61 21.47 -51.97
CA THR A 34 4.35 22.70 -52.73
C THR A 34 5.63 23.54 -52.89
N GLN A 35 6.46 23.63 -51.85
CA GLN A 35 7.75 24.31 -51.92
C GLN A 35 8.74 23.59 -52.84
N LEU A 36 8.86 22.26 -52.78
CA LEU A 36 9.69 21.48 -53.71
C LEU A 36 9.30 21.65 -55.18
N GLN A 37 8.02 21.95 -55.48
CA GLN A 37 7.56 22.22 -56.84
C GLN A 37 7.86 23.65 -57.35
N TYR A 38 8.11 24.62 -56.47
CA TYR A 38 8.18 26.05 -56.82
C TYR A 38 9.46 26.79 -56.36
N GLN A 39 10.47 26.09 -55.84
CA GLN A 39 11.72 26.72 -55.38
C GLN A 39 12.63 27.17 -56.55
N ASP A 40 13.03 28.45 -56.51
CA ASP A 40 14.20 28.95 -57.23
C ASP A 40 15.47 28.56 -56.45
N PRO A 41 16.42 27.81 -57.05
CA PRO A 41 17.56 27.19 -56.36
C PRO A 41 18.55 28.16 -55.67
N LEU A 42 18.35 29.48 -55.76
CA LEU A 42 19.28 30.49 -55.26
C LEU A 42 19.01 31.03 -53.85
N ASN A 43 17.91 30.67 -53.15
CA ASN A 43 17.66 31.13 -51.76
C ASN A 43 16.85 30.16 -50.85
N PRO A 44 17.43 29.02 -50.43
CA PRO A 44 16.74 28.02 -49.59
C PRO A 44 16.68 28.32 -48.07
N GLN A 45 17.23 29.44 -47.58
CA GLN A 45 17.44 29.64 -46.13
C GLN A 45 16.18 30.01 -45.34
N SER A 46 15.23 30.76 -45.91
CA SER A 46 14.04 31.24 -45.18
C SER A 46 13.07 30.11 -44.80
N ASP A 47 12.97 29.08 -45.64
CA ASP A 47 12.02 27.98 -45.42
C ASP A 47 12.57 26.95 -44.43
N THR A 48 13.89 26.79 -44.37
CA THR A 48 14.54 25.86 -43.43
C THR A 48 14.38 26.30 -41.97
N GLU A 49 14.41 27.61 -41.71
CA GLU A 49 14.28 28.18 -40.36
C GLU A 49 12.85 28.05 -39.80
N PHE A 50 11.84 28.22 -40.68
CA PHE A 50 10.43 27.99 -40.33
C PHE A 50 10.14 26.49 -40.09
N ILE A 51 10.72 25.60 -40.91
CA ILE A 51 10.64 24.14 -40.72
C ILE A 51 11.27 23.73 -39.39
N ALA A 52 12.42 24.32 -39.02
CA ALA A 52 13.06 24.05 -37.74
C ALA A 52 12.18 24.48 -36.55
N GLN A 53 11.51 25.63 -36.65
CA GLN A 53 10.59 26.10 -35.61
C GLN A 53 9.33 25.22 -35.51
N LEU A 54 8.75 24.77 -36.63
CA LEU A 54 7.62 23.83 -36.62
C LEU A 54 8.00 22.46 -36.07
N ALA A 55 9.17 21.92 -36.44
CA ALA A 55 9.68 20.67 -35.88
C ALA A 55 9.89 20.78 -34.36
N GLN A 56 10.35 21.94 -33.89
CA GLN A 56 10.47 22.23 -32.46
C GLN A 56 9.11 22.27 -31.75
N PHE A 57 8.09 22.88 -32.36
CA PHE A 57 6.73 22.90 -31.83
C PHE A 57 6.09 21.50 -31.81
N SER A 58 6.21 20.74 -32.89
CA SER A 58 5.71 19.35 -32.98
C SER A 58 6.37 18.46 -31.92
N SER A 59 7.69 18.63 -31.69
CA SER A 59 8.41 17.92 -30.63
C SER A 59 7.90 18.30 -29.23
N LEU A 60 7.64 19.59 -28.98
CA LEU A 60 7.07 20.06 -27.70
C LEU A 60 5.65 19.57 -27.48
N GLU A 61 4.81 19.53 -28.52
CA GLU A 61 3.47 18.96 -28.43
C GLU A 61 3.50 17.45 -28.22
N GLN A 62 4.41 16.74 -28.87
CA GLN A 62 4.59 15.32 -28.65
C GLN A 62 5.06 15.04 -27.22
N LEU A 63 5.96 15.85 -26.66
CA LEU A 63 6.34 15.78 -25.25
C LEU A 63 5.15 16.06 -24.31
N ARG A 64 4.30 17.04 -24.64
CA ARG A 64 3.06 17.30 -23.87
C ARG A 64 2.09 16.11 -23.94
N SER A 65 1.94 15.49 -25.10
CA SER A 65 1.11 14.29 -25.26
C SER A 65 1.66 13.10 -24.50
N VAL A 66 2.99 12.91 -24.47
CA VAL A 66 3.65 11.89 -23.65
C VAL A 66 3.38 12.14 -22.17
N ASN A 67 3.53 13.36 -21.68
CA ASN A 67 3.23 13.69 -20.28
C ASN A 67 1.75 13.43 -19.93
N ALA A 68 0.81 13.82 -20.80
CA ALA A 68 -0.62 13.54 -20.58
C ALA A 68 -0.93 12.03 -20.55
N ASN A 69 -0.23 11.23 -21.38
CA ASN A 69 -0.34 9.78 -21.34
C ASN A 69 0.24 9.20 -20.03
N LEU A 70 1.33 9.77 -19.50
CA LEU A 70 1.89 9.38 -18.21
C LEU A 70 0.92 9.68 -17.06
N ASP A 71 0.28 10.84 -17.06
CA ASP A 71 -0.77 11.20 -16.08
C ASP A 71 -1.95 10.20 -16.14
N THR A 72 -2.32 9.79 -17.36
CA THR A 72 -3.39 8.79 -17.57
C THR A 72 -3.00 7.41 -17.03
N ILE A 73 -1.74 7.00 -17.22
CA ILE A 73 -1.21 5.74 -16.67
C ILE A 73 -1.21 5.77 -15.14
N GLU A 74 -0.81 6.89 -14.52
CA GLU A 74 -0.85 7.07 -13.07
C GLU A 74 -2.28 6.91 -12.52
N LEU A 75 -3.26 7.55 -13.16
CA LEU A 75 -4.68 7.39 -12.81
C LEU A 75 -5.16 5.94 -12.93
N TYR A 76 -4.69 5.21 -13.95
CA TYR A 76 -5.04 3.80 -14.13
C TYR A 76 -4.40 2.91 -13.06
N GLN A 77 -3.15 3.18 -12.68
CA GLN A 77 -2.45 2.47 -11.59
C GLN A 77 -3.12 2.71 -10.24
N ILE A 78 -3.57 3.94 -9.97
CA ILE A 78 -4.38 4.29 -8.79
C ILE A 78 -5.68 3.48 -8.81
N SER A 79 -6.39 3.43 -9.93
CA SER A 79 -7.63 2.64 -10.08
C SER A 79 -7.43 1.14 -9.81
N LEU A 80 -6.31 0.56 -10.26
CA LEU A 80 -5.97 -0.84 -9.99
C LEU A 80 -5.70 -1.08 -8.49
N ASN A 81 -4.95 -0.21 -7.84
CA ASN A 81 -4.74 -0.27 -6.39
C ASN A 81 -6.06 -0.11 -5.62
N ASN A 82 -6.98 0.72 -6.13
CA ASN A 82 -8.27 0.98 -5.52
C ASN A 82 -9.19 -0.26 -5.51
N SER A 83 -9.14 -1.10 -6.54
CA SER A 83 -9.96 -2.31 -6.60
C SER A 83 -9.57 -3.36 -5.55
N ASN A 84 -8.28 -3.41 -5.17
CA ASN A 84 -7.80 -4.29 -4.10
C ASN A 84 -8.17 -3.76 -2.70
N ALA A 85 -8.23 -2.44 -2.52
CA ALA A 85 -8.62 -1.83 -1.25
C ALA A 85 -10.06 -2.17 -0.84
N LEU A 86 -10.98 -2.35 -1.80
CA LEU A 86 -12.37 -2.76 -1.54
C LEU A 86 -12.46 -4.12 -0.84
N HIS A 87 -11.50 -5.02 -1.07
CA HIS A 87 -11.46 -6.32 -0.41
C HIS A 87 -11.00 -6.25 1.06
N LEU A 88 -10.44 -5.12 1.49
CA LEU A 88 -9.98 -4.91 2.86
C LEU A 88 -11.12 -4.52 3.79
N VAL A 89 -12.19 -3.90 3.28
CA VAL A 89 -13.34 -3.50 4.09
C VAL A 89 -13.93 -4.72 4.80
N GLY A 90 -14.04 -4.63 6.12
CA GLY A 90 -14.51 -5.71 6.99
C GLY A 90 -13.47 -6.78 7.32
N LYS A 91 -12.25 -6.70 6.79
CA LYS A 91 -11.11 -7.53 7.21
C LYS A 91 -10.42 -6.91 8.41
N GLU A 92 -9.75 -7.75 9.19
CA GLU A 92 -8.81 -7.27 10.20
C GLU A 92 -7.47 -7.04 9.51
N VAL A 93 -6.90 -5.86 9.67
CA VAL A 93 -5.58 -5.52 9.18
C VAL A 93 -4.64 -5.30 10.34
N ASN A 94 -3.38 -5.65 10.14
CA ASN A 94 -2.32 -5.26 11.05
C ASN A 94 -1.73 -3.94 10.59
N ILE A 95 -1.52 -3.02 11.53
CA ILE A 95 -1.00 -1.69 11.25
C ILE A 95 0.38 -1.61 11.87
N SER A 96 1.36 -1.13 11.10
CA SER A 96 2.78 -1.10 11.47
C SER A 96 3.04 -0.32 12.76
N ASP A 97 2.22 0.70 13.02
CA ASP A 97 2.28 1.56 14.20
C ASP A 97 1.01 1.44 15.03
N ALA A 98 1.17 1.22 16.34
CA ALA A 98 0.04 1.10 17.25
C ALA A 98 -0.39 2.48 17.76
N MET A 99 -1.25 3.16 16.99
CA MET A 99 -1.80 4.46 17.38
C MET A 99 -3.07 4.31 18.24
N MET A 100 -3.15 5.06 19.32
CA MET A 100 -4.13 4.92 20.40
C MET A 100 -4.60 6.28 20.91
N GLU A 101 -5.88 6.37 21.26
CA GLU A 101 -6.39 7.47 22.07
C GLU A 101 -6.09 7.16 23.54
N HIS A 102 -5.56 8.14 24.26
CA HIS A 102 -5.25 8.04 25.67
C HIS A 102 -6.04 9.08 26.45
N GLU A 103 -6.61 8.64 27.56
CA GLU A 103 -7.09 9.52 28.62
C GLU A 103 -6.28 9.23 29.89
N VAL A 104 -6.03 10.25 30.72
CA VAL A 104 -5.25 10.13 31.95
C VAL A 104 -5.77 8.97 32.82
N GLY A 105 -4.87 8.02 33.12
CA GLY A 105 -5.16 6.84 33.91
C GLY A 105 -5.58 5.60 33.09
N GLN A 106 -5.70 5.71 31.77
CA GLN A 106 -5.83 4.55 30.90
C GLN A 106 -4.48 3.88 30.64
N THR A 107 -4.50 2.55 30.54
CA THR A 107 -3.33 1.74 30.18
C THR A 107 -3.56 1.11 28.82
N HIS A 108 -2.50 0.94 28.05
CA HIS A 108 -2.59 0.41 26.70
C HIS A 108 -1.67 -0.77 26.47
N GLU A 109 -2.20 -1.82 25.86
CA GLU A 109 -1.49 -3.07 25.58
C GLU A 109 -1.10 -3.14 24.09
N VAL A 110 0.16 -3.48 23.83
CA VAL A 110 0.70 -3.72 22.50
C VAL A 110 1.35 -5.10 22.47
N LYS A 111 0.86 -5.98 21.60
CA LYS A 111 1.47 -7.29 21.35
C LYS A 111 2.44 -7.19 20.19
N TYR A 112 3.53 -7.94 20.26
CA TYR A 112 4.52 -8.00 19.19
C TYR A 112 5.19 -9.38 19.17
N THR A 113 5.81 -9.71 18.04
CA THR A 113 6.60 -10.95 17.90
C THR A 113 8.08 -10.61 17.86
N VAL A 114 8.82 -11.07 18.86
CA VAL A 114 10.28 -10.95 18.94
C VAL A 114 10.90 -11.86 17.87
N PRO A 115 11.67 -11.29 16.90
CA PRO A 115 12.30 -12.09 15.87
C PRO A 115 13.53 -12.85 16.41
N ALA A 116 13.83 -14.00 15.83
CA ALA A 116 15.02 -14.75 16.19
C ALA A 116 16.29 -13.95 15.84
N GLY A 117 17.23 -13.87 16.78
CA GLY A 117 18.48 -13.11 16.63
C GLY A 117 18.39 -11.65 17.10
N ALA A 118 17.23 -11.20 17.59
CA ALA A 118 17.16 -9.97 18.36
C ALA A 118 17.89 -10.14 19.70
N GLU A 119 18.53 -9.06 20.16
CA GLU A 119 19.06 -8.94 21.52
C GLU A 119 18.33 -7.85 22.30
N THR A 120 17.93 -6.77 21.63
CA THR A 120 17.24 -5.64 22.27
C THR A 120 15.96 -5.29 21.52
N ILE A 121 14.89 -5.05 22.26
CA ILE A 121 13.65 -4.46 21.76
C ILE A 121 13.55 -3.03 22.30
N THR A 122 13.34 -2.04 21.44
CA THR A 122 13.08 -0.67 21.85
C THR A 122 11.61 -0.35 21.59
N VAL A 123 10.91 0.04 22.64
CA VAL A 123 9.54 0.56 22.58
C VAL A 123 9.58 2.07 22.74
N THR A 124 8.99 2.79 21.79
CA THR A 124 8.94 4.25 21.79
C THR A 124 7.50 4.73 21.63
N VAL A 125 7.06 5.62 22.50
CA VAL A 125 5.76 6.28 22.42
C VAL A 125 5.96 7.72 21.96
N HIS A 126 5.26 8.11 20.90
CA HIS A 126 5.26 9.46 20.36
C HIS A 126 3.90 10.11 20.57
N ASP A 127 3.88 11.42 20.82
CA ASP A 127 2.66 12.23 20.85
C ASP A 127 2.13 12.56 19.43
N GLU A 128 1.02 13.29 19.35
CA GLU A 128 0.38 13.71 18.10
C GLU A 128 1.31 14.53 17.16
N ASN A 129 2.34 15.16 17.71
CA ASN A 129 3.32 15.95 16.97
C ASN A 129 4.54 15.11 16.55
N GLY A 130 4.53 13.81 16.82
CA GLY A 130 5.64 12.90 16.55
C GLY A 130 6.81 13.07 17.53
N ARG A 131 6.61 13.74 18.67
CA ARG A 131 7.66 13.89 19.68
C ARG A 131 7.66 12.68 20.61
N GLU A 132 8.84 12.12 20.85
CA GLU A 132 9.04 11.06 21.83
C GLU A 132 8.66 11.54 23.25
N VAL A 133 7.77 10.79 23.89
CA VAL A 133 7.33 11.02 25.28
C VAL A 133 7.72 9.89 26.21
N TYR A 134 7.91 8.69 25.68
CA TYR A 134 8.32 7.52 26.44
C TYR A 134 9.24 6.66 25.59
N THR A 135 10.27 6.12 26.21
CA THR A 135 11.14 5.12 25.58
C THR A 135 11.56 4.08 26.62
N GLN A 136 11.60 2.82 26.21
CA GLN A 136 12.07 1.72 27.03
C GLN A 136 12.76 0.67 26.18
N GLU A 137 13.92 0.21 26.66
CA GLU A 137 14.60 -0.97 26.15
C GLU A 137 14.19 -2.21 26.94
N LEU A 138 13.89 -3.28 26.21
CA LEU A 138 13.47 -4.58 26.71
C LEU A 138 14.42 -5.65 26.14
N ASP A 139 14.49 -6.79 26.83
CA ASP A 139 15.23 -7.95 26.34
C ASP A 139 14.57 -8.53 25.09
N GLY A 140 15.37 -8.78 24.05
CA GLY A 140 14.95 -9.38 22.78
C GLY A 140 15.48 -10.78 22.55
N THR A 141 16.22 -11.37 23.51
CA THR A 141 16.92 -12.65 23.31
C THR A 141 15.99 -13.87 23.25
N GLU A 142 14.75 -13.75 23.75
CA GLU A 142 13.74 -14.80 23.68
C GLU A 142 12.76 -14.58 22.50
N PRO A 143 12.89 -15.31 21.37
CA PRO A 143 11.99 -15.17 20.24
C PRO A 143 10.60 -15.73 20.55
N GLY A 144 9.56 -15.07 20.03
CA GLY A 144 8.17 -15.47 20.24
C GLY A 144 7.22 -14.29 20.44
N GLU A 145 5.97 -14.58 20.79
CA GLU A 145 5.00 -13.54 21.14
C GLU A 145 5.36 -12.90 22.48
N SER A 146 5.27 -11.58 22.55
CA SER A 146 5.51 -10.77 23.74
C SER A 146 4.49 -9.62 23.80
N GLU A 147 4.36 -9.03 24.98
CA GLU A 147 3.43 -7.94 25.24
C GLU A 147 4.12 -6.80 25.99
N PHE A 148 3.73 -5.58 25.64
CA PHE A 148 4.13 -4.36 26.33
C PHE A 148 2.88 -3.61 26.78
N ILE A 149 2.89 -3.12 28.02
CA ILE A 149 1.80 -2.33 28.59
C ILE A 149 2.32 -0.93 28.92
N TRP A 150 1.85 0.05 28.16
CA TRP A 150 2.11 1.45 28.46
C TRP A 150 1.13 1.97 29.51
N GLN A 151 1.65 2.52 30.60
CA GLN A 151 0.85 3.02 31.74
C GLN A 151 0.34 4.46 31.55
N GLY A 152 0.51 5.05 30.36
CA GLY A 152 0.11 6.44 30.13
C GLY A 152 1.02 7.47 30.81
N VAL A 153 2.30 7.14 30.96
CA VAL A 153 3.31 8.00 31.60
C VAL A 153 4.48 8.27 30.65
N ASN A 154 5.18 9.39 30.86
CA ASN A 154 6.42 9.70 30.17
C ASN A 154 7.61 8.91 30.76
N THR A 155 8.80 9.06 30.18
CA THR A 155 10.03 8.39 30.67
C THR A 155 10.37 8.74 32.12
N ASP A 156 9.94 9.91 32.62
CA ASP A 156 10.12 10.35 34.01
C ASP A 156 9.06 9.77 34.97
N GLY A 157 8.08 9.03 34.46
CA GLY A 157 6.99 8.43 35.23
C GLY A 157 5.82 9.38 35.53
N GLU A 158 5.80 10.56 34.93
CA GLU A 158 4.70 11.53 35.05
C GLU A 158 3.59 11.20 34.05
N PRO A 159 2.30 11.34 34.44
CA PRO A 159 1.19 11.10 33.53
C PRO A 159 1.23 12.05 32.35
N VAL A 160 0.99 11.53 31.15
CA VAL A 160 0.85 12.35 29.93
C VAL A 160 -0.59 12.84 29.78
N ALA A 161 -0.79 13.89 28.99
CA ALA A 161 -2.12 14.47 28.80
C ALA A 161 -3.02 13.59 27.92
N ASP A 162 -4.32 13.86 27.96
CA ASP A 162 -5.28 13.26 27.03
C ASP A 162 -4.88 13.61 25.58
N GLY A 163 -4.91 12.64 24.68
CA GLY A 163 -4.48 12.84 23.30
C GLY A 163 -4.28 11.55 22.53
N THR A 164 -3.80 11.69 21.30
CA THR A 164 -3.43 10.52 20.48
C THR A 164 -1.93 10.26 20.57
N TYR A 165 -1.57 9.00 20.79
CA TYR A 165 -0.19 8.55 20.91
C TYR A 165 0.07 7.40 19.95
N THR A 166 1.31 7.29 19.50
CA THR A 166 1.76 6.23 18.60
C THR A 166 2.86 5.42 19.27
N ILE A 167 2.63 4.12 19.45
CA ILE A 167 3.63 3.19 19.96
C ILE A 167 4.32 2.49 18.79
N SER A 168 5.64 2.65 18.72
CA SER A 168 6.54 1.99 17.78
C SER A 168 7.38 0.96 18.56
N VAL A 169 7.50 -0.25 18.02
CA VAL A 169 8.35 -1.31 18.57
C VAL A 169 9.37 -1.68 17.52
N LYS A 170 10.66 -1.67 17.88
CA LYS A 170 11.77 -2.03 16.98
C LYS A 170 12.66 -3.07 17.64
N ALA A 171 13.19 -4.00 16.85
CA ALA A 171 14.15 -5.00 17.30
C ALA A 171 15.54 -4.67 16.77
N PHE A 172 16.57 -5.02 17.54
CA PHE A 172 17.98 -4.85 17.17
C PHE A 172 18.77 -6.12 17.50
N ASP A 173 19.73 -6.49 16.64
CA ASP A 173 20.72 -7.55 16.91
C ASP A 173 21.83 -7.05 17.85
N GLY A 174 22.75 -7.95 18.25
CA GLY A 174 23.89 -7.62 19.09
C GLY A 174 24.94 -6.68 18.47
N ASP A 175 24.87 -6.48 17.15
CA ASP A 175 25.70 -5.51 16.42
C ASP A 175 25.01 -4.13 16.30
N GLY A 176 23.76 -4.01 16.78
CA GLY A 176 22.95 -2.79 16.74
C GLY A 176 22.21 -2.55 15.42
N ASN A 177 22.13 -3.54 14.52
CA ASN A 177 21.33 -3.44 13.29
C ASN A 177 19.86 -3.69 13.59
N SER A 178 18.97 -2.91 12.97
CA SER A 178 17.53 -3.13 13.10
C SER A 178 17.08 -4.42 12.42
N ILE A 179 16.24 -5.17 13.12
CA ILE A 179 15.52 -6.35 12.61
C ILE A 179 14.04 -5.98 12.50
N ASP A 180 13.42 -6.35 11.37
CA ASP A 180 11.98 -6.20 11.20
C ASP A 180 11.23 -7.02 12.25
N LEU A 181 10.29 -6.37 12.93
CA LEU A 181 9.43 -6.96 13.95
C LEU A 181 7.96 -6.75 13.53
N ASN A 182 7.13 -7.74 13.82
CA ASN A 182 5.69 -7.65 13.59
C ASN A 182 5.00 -7.17 14.86
N VAL A 183 4.44 -5.96 14.84
CA VAL A 183 3.54 -5.46 15.90
C VAL A 183 2.14 -5.99 15.60
N LEU A 184 1.52 -6.69 16.55
CA LEU A 184 0.23 -7.35 16.39
C LEU A 184 -0.92 -6.46 16.90
N GLN A 185 -1.23 -5.37 16.19
CA GLN A 185 -2.44 -4.59 16.44
C GLN A 185 -3.46 -4.83 15.33
N ARG A 186 -4.24 -5.90 15.46
CA ARG A 186 -5.35 -6.22 14.54
C ARG A 186 -6.48 -5.21 14.73
N ARG A 187 -6.78 -4.44 13.70
CA ARG A 187 -7.96 -3.57 13.66
C ARG A 187 -8.82 -3.87 12.46
N LYS A 188 -10.14 -3.81 12.64
CA LYS A 188 -11.09 -3.99 11.55
C LYS A 188 -11.12 -2.74 10.68
N VAL A 189 -11.09 -2.93 9.36
CA VAL A 189 -11.36 -1.85 8.41
C VAL A 189 -12.86 -1.62 8.34
N ASP A 190 -13.31 -0.44 8.77
CA ASP A 190 -14.70 -0.03 8.81
C ASP A 190 -15.20 0.49 7.46
N GLY A 191 -14.30 0.99 6.60
CA GLY A 191 -14.67 1.50 5.28
C GLY A 191 -13.49 2.02 4.48
N LEU A 192 -13.80 2.71 3.37
CA LEU A 192 -12.82 3.45 2.57
C LEU A 192 -13.26 4.91 2.46
N ALA A 193 -12.30 5.81 2.48
CA ALA A 193 -12.46 7.20 2.10
C ALA A 193 -11.60 7.48 0.85
N TYR A 194 -12.07 8.39 0.01
CA TYR A 194 -11.31 8.87 -1.14
C TYR A 194 -11.03 10.36 -0.96
N GLU A 195 -9.76 10.72 -0.79
CA GLU A 195 -9.31 12.09 -0.56
C GLU A 195 -8.04 12.38 -1.34
N ASN A 196 -7.98 13.53 -2.00
CA ASN A 196 -6.81 13.99 -2.77
C ASN A 196 -6.25 12.95 -3.77
N GLY A 197 -7.13 12.15 -4.38
CA GLY A 197 -6.72 11.12 -5.35
C GLY A 197 -6.31 9.78 -4.75
N GLN A 198 -6.24 9.67 -3.42
CA GLN A 198 -5.77 8.48 -2.70
C GLN A 198 -6.93 7.80 -1.96
N ILE A 199 -6.89 6.46 -1.91
CA ILE A 199 -7.77 5.70 -1.02
C ILE A 199 -7.14 5.61 0.36
N LEU A 200 -7.96 5.93 1.35
CA LEU A 200 -7.64 5.79 2.76
C LEU A 200 -8.58 4.73 3.37
N LEU A 201 -8.03 3.77 4.10
CA LEU A 201 -8.75 2.81 4.92
C LEU A 201 -9.32 3.53 6.15
N ILE A 202 -10.61 3.37 6.39
CA ILE A 202 -11.24 3.85 7.63
C ILE A 202 -11.07 2.74 8.67
N VAL A 203 -10.42 3.06 9.78
CA VAL A 203 -10.18 2.14 10.91
C VAL A 203 -10.51 2.90 12.20
N GLY A 204 -11.66 2.60 12.81
CA GLY A 204 -12.27 3.46 13.83
C GLY A 204 -12.58 4.85 13.27
N ASP A 205 -12.19 5.89 14.01
CA ASP A 205 -12.45 7.29 13.61
C ASP A 205 -11.40 7.88 12.65
N ARG A 206 -10.50 7.04 12.10
CA ARG A 206 -9.33 7.52 11.35
C ARG A 206 -9.25 6.93 9.95
N LYS A 207 -8.59 7.71 9.07
CA LYS A 207 -8.32 7.40 7.65
C LYS A 207 -6.82 7.14 7.49
N LEU A 208 -6.44 5.96 7.05
CA LEU A 208 -5.05 5.51 6.91
C LEU A 208 -4.74 5.17 5.45
N PRO A 209 -3.60 5.60 4.90
CA PRO A 209 -3.11 5.08 3.62
C PRO A 209 -2.99 3.55 3.62
N ILE A 210 -3.19 2.92 2.47
CA ILE A 210 -3.14 1.46 2.34
C ILE A 210 -1.75 0.87 2.61
N ASP A 211 -0.68 1.65 2.44
CA ASP A 211 0.71 1.25 2.73
C ASP A 211 0.98 1.09 4.23
N GLY A 212 0.14 1.64 5.10
CA GLY A 212 0.21 1.41 6.55
C GLY A 212 -0.26 0.02 6.99
N VAL A 213 -0.77 -0.81 6.07
CA VAL A 213 -1.20 -2.19 6.35
C VAL A 213 -0.07 -3.16 6.08
N SER A 214 0.39 -3.84 7.13
CA SER A 214 1.43 -4.87 7.02
C SER A 214 0.85 -6.25 6.71
N GLU A 215 -0.32 -6.59 7.25
CA GLU A 215 -0.97 -7.90 7.04
C GLU A 215 -2.50 -7.78 6.96
N VAL A 216 -3.15 -8.63 6.17
CA VAL A 216 -4.62 -8.70 6.05
C VAL A 216 -5.10 -10.08 6.48
N PHE A 217 -5.94 -10.14 7.50
CA PHE A 217 -6.54 -11.37 7.99
C PHE A 217 -7.93 -11.56 7.39
N GLY A 218 -8.16 -12.75 6.85
CA GLY A 218 -9.46 -13.17 6.36
C GLY A 218 -10.48 -13.20 7.50
N GLY A 219 -11.48 -12.31 7.45
CA GLY A 219 -12.63 -12.37 8.36
C GLY A 219 -13.19 -13.80 8.38
N SER A 220 -13.17 -14.43 9.55
CA SER A 220 -13.74 -15.75 9.75
C SER A 220 -15.17 -15.72 9.24
N SER A 221 -15.43 -16.40 8.13
CA SER A 221 -16.79 -16.78 7.77
C SER A 221 -17.28 -17.64 8.91
N SER A 222 -18.08 -17.05 9.80
CA SER A 222 -18.83 -17.81 10.79
C SER A 222 -19.69 -18.79 9.99
N SER A 223 -19.24 -20.04 9.91
CA SER A 223 -19.99 -21.14 9.33
C SER A 223 -21.18 -21.39 10.26
N ALA A 224 -22.25 -20.63 10.01
CA ALA A 224 -23.59 -20.97 10.43
C ALA A 224 -24.03 -22.23 9.67
N PHE A 225 -23.44 -23.38 10.01
CA PHE A 225 -23.98 -24.69 9.69
C PHE A 225 -23.90 -25.56 10.94
N GLY A 226 -25.08 -26.08 11.29
CA GLY A 226 -25.39 -26.80 12.51
C GLY A 226 -24.45 -27.96 12.81
N GLY A 227 -24.35 -28.24 14.12
CA GLY A 227 -23.35 -29.10 14.69
C GLY A 227 -23.31 -30.51 14.16
N LEU A 228 -22.11 -31.06 14.18
CA LEU A 228 -21.81 -32.48 14.28
C LEU A 228 -20.52 -32.58 15.11
N LYS A 229 -20.64 -33.15 16.32
CA LYS A 229 -19.48 -33.47 17.16
C LYS A 229 -18.63 -34.50 16.42
N ALA A 230 -17.42 -34.11 16.00
CA ALA A 230 -16.43 -35.08 15.55
C ALA A 230 -15.71 -35.66 16.77
N SER A 231 -15.99 -36.94 17.04
CA SER A 231 -15.30 -37.77 18.04
C SER A 231 -13.82 -37.93 17.67
N THR A 232 -12.95 -37.61 18.62
CA THR A 232 -11.50 -37.82 18.57
C THR A 232 -11.15 -39.32 18.54
N SER A 233 -10.43 -39.78 17.50
CA SER A 233 -9.42 -40.84 17.63
C SER A 233 -8.67 -41.04 16.32
N PHE A 234 -7.42 -40.59 16.25
CA PHE A 234 -6.40 -41.21 15.41
C PHE A 234 -5.10 -41.27 16.19
N LYS A 235 -4.71 -42.49 16.60
CA LYS A 235 -3.38 -42.82 17.12
C LYS A 235 -2.37 -42.63 15.98
N ASN A 236 -1.26 -41.97 16.29
CA ASN A 236 -0.15 -41.80 15.38
C ASN A 236 0.95 -42.79 15.79
N ASP A 237 1.00 -43.96 15.15
CA ASP A 237 2.05 -44.97 15.36
C ASP A 237 3.18 -44.73 14.35
N TYR A 238 4.22 -44.00 14.77
CA TYR A 238 5.51 -43.97 14.08
C TYR A 238 6.63 -44.09 15.11
N GLN A 239 7.33 -45.23 15.10
CA GLN A 239 8.64 -45.60 15.68
C GLN A 239 8.64 -47.15 15.61
N THR A 240 9.51 -47.90 14.94
CA THR A 240 10.96 -47.82 14.78
C THR A 240 11.34 -48.85 13.71
N ALA A 241 12.16 -48.52 12.72
CA ALA A 241 12.82 -49.52 11.89
C ALA A 241 14.22 -49.04 11.52
N TYR A 242 15.24 -49.50 12.25
CA TYR A 242 16.59 -49.79 11.76
C TYR A 242 17.46 -50.36 12.89
N GLN A 243 17.77 -51.66 12.84
CA GLN A 243 18.87 -52.31 13.56
C GLN A 243 19.44 -53.37 12.60
N PRO A 244 20.66 -53.19 12.04
CA PRO A 244 21.30 -54.20 11.23
C PRO A 244 22.22 -55.07 12.10
N GLY A 245 22.00 -56.38 12.08
CA GLY A 245 22.95 -57.36 12.62
C GLY A 245 22.29 -58.49 13.39
N LEU A 246 22.29 -59.69 12.78
CA LEU A 246 22.45 -61.02 13.38
C LEU A 246 21.97 -62.07 12.36
N LEU A 247 22.73 -62.22 11.27
CA LEU A 247 22.74 -63.45 10.50
C LEU A 247 23.87 -64.31 11.03
N GLU A 248 23.61 -65.16 12.03
CA GLU A 248 24.34 -66.42 12.16
C GLU A 248 23.70 -67.33 13.21
N ARG A 249 23.26 -68.50 12.74
CA ARG A 249 23.30 -69.84 13.37
C ARG A 249 22.06 -70.65 13.00
N ALA A 250 22.07 -71.14 11.77
CA ALA A 250 21.45 -72.42 11.44
C ALA A 250 22.18 -72.96 10.22
N TYR A 251 23.19 -73.82 10.43
CA TYR A 251 23.59 -74.97 9.59
C TYR A 251 25.00 -75.43 10.00
N ARG A 252 25.09 -76.47 10.85
CA ARG A 252 25.56 -77.83 10.46
C ARG A 252 25.73 -78.72 11.71
N ARG A 253 25.46 -80.02 11.52
CA ARG A 253 25.98 -81.13 12.35
C ARG A 253 27.50 -81.14 12.35
#